data_AF-A0A6J6Q6U0-F1
#
_entry.id   AF-A0A6J6Q6U0-F1
#
_cell.length_a   1.000
_cell.length_b   1.000
_cell.length_c   1.000
_cell.angle_alpha   90.00
_cell.angle_beta   90.00
_cell.angle_gamma   90.00
#
_symmetry.space_group_name_H-M   'P 1'
#
loop_
_entity.id
_entity.type
_entity.pdbx_description
1 polymer ?
#
loop_
_entity_poly.entity_id
_entity_poly.type
_entity_poly.pdbx_seq_one_letter_code
_entity_poly.pdbx_strand_id
1 'polypeptide(L)'
;MVRLLPGGHAAIGSWADDVLQGLEVYDDMYPCSGGQLMAVASGAASAVLDPRPFLHPDGFHTHPYDLAAFVVARAAGVIVEALPPGPLLFPIDTSTPVAWAAYANEQIAAQLRDRLPKLPT
;
A
#
# COMPACT_ATOMS: atom_id res chain seq x y z
N MET A 1 -1.77 5.55 -0.11
CA MET A 1 -1.48 6.94 0.33
C MET A 1 -1.07 7.80 -0.86
N VAL A 2 -2.05 8.34 -1.58
CA VAL A 2 -1.80 9.26 -2.71
C VAL A 2 -1.75 10.69 -2.17
N ARG A 3 -0.56 11.24 -1.91
CA ARG A 3 -0.41 12.64 -1.46
C ARG A 3 -0.69 13.63 -2.60
N LEU A 4 -1.96 13.82 -2.93
CA LEU A 4 -2.41 14.75 -4.00
C LEU A 4 -2.03 16.20 -3.69
N LEU A 5 -2.11 16.60 -2.41
CA LEU A 5 -1.79 17.95 -1.94
C LEU A 5 -1.06 17.87 -0.58
N PRO A 6 0.07 18.57 -0.37
CA PRO A 6 0.67 18.74 0.94
C PRO A 6 -0.35 19.26 1.97
N GLY A 7 -0.65 18.47 3.01
CA GLY A 7 -1.60 18.84 4.07
C GLY A 7 -3.08 18.63 3.75
N GLY A 8 -3.45 18.25 2.51
CA GLY A 8 -4.85 18.04 2.11
C GLY A 8 -5.51 16.77 2.65
N HIS A 9 -4.71 15.77 3.06
CA HIS A 9 -5.23 14.49 3.56
C HIS A 9 -6.11 14.63 4.80
N ALA A 10 -5.77 15.54 5.73
CA ALA A 10 -6.53 15.66 6.97
C ALA A 10 -7.95 16.15 6.72
N ALA A 11 -8.13 17.14 5.84
CA ALA A 11 -9.44 17.69 5.52
C ALA A 11 -10.29 16.72 4.70
N ILE A 12 -9.71 16.07 3.69
CA ILE A 12 -10.40 15.07 2.87
C ILE A 12 -10.76 13.84 3.72
N GLY A 13 -9.82 13.36 4.54
CA GLY A 13 -10.02 12.22 5.44
C GLY A 13 -11.13 12.48 6.45
N SER A 14 -11.11 13.64 7.13
CA SER A 14 -12.18 13.99 8.08
C SER A 14 -13.56 14.06 7.41
N TRP A 15 -13.65 14.59 6.19
CA TRP A 15 -14.90 14.61 5.44
C TRP A 15 -15.36 13.19 5.06
N ALA A 16 -14.43 12.32 4.66
CA ALA A 16 -14.74 10.93 4.33
C ALA A 16 -15.20 10.15 5.55
N ASP A 17 -14.53 10.31 6.70
CA ASP A 17 -14.91 9.71 7.99
C ASP A 17 -16.36 10.06 8.37
N ASP A 18 -16.76 11.32 8.20
CA ASP A 18 -18.11 11.79 8.49
C ASP A 18 -19.15 11.17 7.54
N VAL A 19 -18.84 11.10 6.23
CA VAL A 19 -19.78 10.60 5.21
C VAL A 19 -19.91 9.07 5.25
N LEU A 20 -18.84 8.36 5.60
CA LEU A 20 -18.76 6.90 5.55
C LEU A 20 -18.96 6.26 6.94
N GLN A 21 -19.41 7.03 7.93
CA GLN A 21 -19.57 6.57 9.30
C GLN A 21 -20.32 5.23 9.39
N GLY A 22 -19.67 4.23 9.99
CA GLY A 22 -20.23 2.89 10.20
C GLY A 22 -20.13 1.95 8.99
N LEU A 23 -19.51 2.39 7.89
CA LEU A 23 -19.22 1.55 6.73
C LEU A 23 -17.72 1.32 6.61
N GLU A 24 -17.36 0.11 6.24
CA GLU A 24 -15.99 -0.22 5.87
C GLU A 24 -15.86 -0.13 4.35
N VAL A 25 -15.21 0.93 3.86
CA VAL A 25 -15.14 1.27 2.44
C VAL A 25 -13.70 1.56 2.04
N TYR A 26 -13.30 1.10 0.85
CA TYR A 26 -12.06 1.50 0.20
C TYR A 26 -12.26 2.85 -0.50
N ASP A 27 -11.99 3.95 0.18
CA ASP A 27 -12.21 5.32 -0.32
C ASP A 27 -10.95 5.96 -0.94
N ASP A 28 -9.74 5.56 -0.53
CA ASP A 28 -8.46 6.03 -1.06
C ASP A 28 -8.20 5.37 -2.43
N MET A 29 -8.61 6.07 -3.49
CA MET A 29 -8.69 5.60 -4.88
C MET A 29 -7.40 4.95 -5.43
N TYR A 30 -7.39 3.63 -5.49
CA TYR A 30 -7.15 2.85 -6.72
C TYR A 30 -7.85 1.51 -6.48
N PRO A 31 -8.75 1.03 -7.37
CA PRO A 31 -9.72 -0.01 -7.02
C PRO A 31 -9.12 -1.40 -6.75
N CYS A 32 -7.80 -1.55 -6.86
CA CYS A 32 -7.09 -2.76 -6.50
C CYS A 32 -5.59 -2.49 -6.30
N SER A 33 -4.91 -3.37 -5.57
CA SER A 33 -3.45 -3.36 -5.45
C SER A 33 -2.76 -3.41 -6.83
N GLY A 34 -3.39 -4.01 -7.84
CA GLY A 34 -2.92 -3.99 -9.23
C GLY A 34 -2.86 -2.58 -9.83
N GLY A 35 -3.87 -1.75 -9.59
CA GLY A 35 -3.87 -0.36 -10.04
C GLY A 35 -2.85 0.51 -9.31
N GLN A 36 -2.67 0.27 -8.01
CA GLN A 36 -1.61 0.90 -7.21
C GLN A 36 -0.21 0.54 -7.75
N LEU A 37 0.02 -0.73 -8.06
CA LEU A 37 1.25 -1.21 -8.68
C LEU A 37 1.46 -0.61 -10.07
N MET A 38 0.41 -0.49 -10.88
CA MET A 38 0.48 0.16 -12.18
C MET A 38 0.79 1.65 -12.06
N ALA A 39 0.26 2.35 -11.05
CA ALA A 39 0.60 3.74 -10.80
C ALA A 39 2.10 3.92 -10.53
N VAL A 40 2.72 3.01 -9.77
CA VAL A 40 4.18 3.03 -9.56
C VAL A 40 4.93 2.67 -10.84
N ALA A 41 4.52 1.61 -11.54
CA ALA A 41 5.16 1.15 -12.77
C ALA A 41 5.11 2.16 -13.92
N SER A 42 4.05 2.97 -13.99
CA SER A 42 3.89 4.04 -14.99
C SER A 42 4.56 5.37 -14.59
N GLY A 43 5.11 5.46 -13.38
CA GLY A 43 5.65 6.71 -12.84
C GLY A 43 4.61 7.72 -12.37
N ALA A 44 3.32 7.35 -12.34
CA ALA A 44 2.25 8.18 -11.77
C ALA A 44 2.36 8.31 -10.24
N ALA A 45 3.01 7.34 -9.58
CA ALA A 45 3.33 7.38 -8.16
C ALA A 45 4.79 6.98 -7.93
N SER A 46 5.45 7.62 -6.95
CA SER A 46 6.83 7.25 -6.56
C SER A 46 6.87 6.03 -5.64
N ALA A 47 5.83 5.84 -4.83
CA ALA A 47 5.71 4.73 -3.90
C ALA A 47 4.25 4.48 -3.48
N VAL A 48 3.99 3.27 -3.03
CA VAL A 48 2.77 2.86 -2.33
C VAL A 48 3.20 2.08 -1.08
N LEU A 49 2.58 2.36 0.05
CA LEU A 49 2.84 1.68 1.32
C LEU A 49 1.51 1.29 1.93
N ASP A 50 1.38 0.02 2.29
CA ASP A 50 0.19 -0.55 2.90
C ASP A 50 0.53 -1.24 4.24
N PRO A 51 0.44 -0.48 5.35
CA PRO A 51 0.69 -1.01 6.70
C PRO A 51 -0.58 -1.53 7.39
N ARG A 52 -1.72 -1.64 6.69
CA ARG A 52 -3.04 -1.85 7.31
C ARG A 52 -3.13 -3.07 8.22
N PRO A 53 -2.51 -4.23 7.91
CA PRO A 53 -2.51 -5.36 8.84
C PRO A 53 -1.99 -5.05 10.25
N PHE A 54 -1.12 -4.05 10.39
CA PHE A 54 -0.58 -3.67 11.70
C PHE A 54 -1.36 -2.53 12.37
N LEU A 55 -1.93 -1.60 11.59
CA LEU A 55 -2.59 -0.41 12.12
C LEU A 55 -4.10 -0.60 12.32
N HIS A 56 -4.71 -1.48 11.53
CA HIS A 56 -6.13 -1.80 11.54
C HIS A 56 -6.32 -3.31 11.35
N PRO A 57 -5.94 -4.15 12.34
CA PRO A 57 -5.90 -5.61 12.21
C PRO A 57 -7.27 -6.26 12.01
N ASP A 58 -8.36 -5.57 12.36
CA ASP A 58 -9.73 -6.09 12.20
C ASP A 58 -10.41 -5.62 10.90
N GLY A 59 -9.73 -4.82 10.08
CA GLY A 59 -10.28 -4.27 8.84
C GLY A 59 -9.91 -5.04 7.57
N PHE A 60 -10.26 -4.51 6.41
CA PHE A 60 -9.91 -5.07 5.11
C PHE A 60 -8.43 -4.90 4.81
N HIS A 61 -7.80 -6.00 4.40
CA HIS A 61 -6.40 -6.04 4.01
C HIS A 61 -6.25 -6.45 2.55
N THR A 62 -5.04 -6.19 2.03
CA THR A 62 -4.53 -6.90 0.87
C THR A 62 -4.24 -8.35 1.27
N HIS A 63 -4.68 -9.29 0.44
CA HIS A 63 -4.39 -10.73 0.56
C HIS A 63 -3.40 -11.17 -0.53
N PRO A 64 -2.85 -12.39 -0.47
CA PRO A 64 -1.85 -12.86 -1.44
C PRO A 64 -2.28 -12.70 -2.90
N TYR A 65 -3.55 -12.97 -3.21
CA TYR A 65 -4.08 -12.90 -4.57
C TYR A 65 -4.24 -11.46 -5.09
N ASP A 66 -4.47 -10.48 -4.21
CA ASP A 66 -4.60 -9.07 -4.59
C ASP A 66 -3.29 -8.52 -5.18
N LEU A 67 -2.15 -9.09 -4.76
CA LEU A 67 -0.83 -8.71 -5.25
C LEU A 67 -0.44 -9.38 -6.57
N ALA A 68 -1.27 -10.19 -7.22
CA ALA A 68 -0.89 -10.95 -8.42
C ALA A 68 -0.18 -10.10 -9.51
N ALA A 69 -0.52 -8.82 -9.63
CA ALA A 69 0.11 -7.88 -10.56
C ALA A 69 1.59 -7.52 -10.23
N PHE A 70 2.12 -7.92 -9.07
CA PHE A 70 3.50 -7.59 -8.67
C PHE A 70 4.51 -8.16 -9.66
N VAL A 71 4.20 -9.27 -10.33
CA VAL A 71 5.07 -9.85 -11.38
C VAL A 71 5.27 -8.89 -12.55
N VAL A 72 4.21 -8.17 -12.94
CA VAL A 72 4.26 -7.16 -14.01
C VAL A 72 4.99 -5.91 -13.50
N ALA A 73 4.70 -5.48 -12.28
CA ALA A 73 5.37 -4.32 -11.68
C ALA A 73 6.88 -4.55 -11.56
N ARG A 74 7.32 -5.72 -11.07
CA ARG A 74 8.73 -6.09 -10.99
C ARG A 74 9.39 -6.15 -12.37
N ALA A 75 8.68 -6.67 -13.38
CA ALA A 75 9.17 -6.66 -14.76
C ALA A 75 9.38 -5.23 -15.31
N ALA A 76 8.59 -4.26 -14.82
CA ALA A 76 8.74 -2.83 -15.12
C ALA A 76 9.81 -2.12 -14.27
N GLY A 77 10.55 -2.84 -13.41
CA GLY A 77 11.59 -2.28 -12.55
C GLY A 77 11.10 -1.76 -11.19
N VAL A 78 9.82 -1.94 -10.86
CA VAL A 78 9.28 -1.60 -9.54
C VAL A 78 9.80 -2.58 -8.49
N ILE A 79 10.26 -2.04 -7.37
CA ILE A 79 10.60 -2.83 -6.18
C ILE A 79 9.29 -3.10 -5.44
N VAL A 80 8.99 -4.36 -5.15
CA VAL A 80 7.82 -4.76 -4.34
C VAL A 80 8.28 -5.68 -3.23
N GLU A 81 7.98 -5.32 -1.98
CA GLU A 81 8.46 -6.00 -0.78
C GLU A 81 7.43 -5.99 0.36
N ALA A 82 7.67 -6.79 1.39
CA ALA A 82 6.87 -6.80 2.61
C ALA A 82 7.08 -5.51 3.42
N LEU A 83 6.14 -5.23 4.32
CA LEU A 83 6.33 -4.30 5.43
C LEU A 83 6.30 -5.09 6.75
N PRO A 84 7.29 -4.99 7.64
CA PRO A 84 8.61 -4.35 7.46
C PRO A 84 9.41 -4.89 6.26
N PRO A 85 10.42 -4.14 5.75
CA PRO A 85 11.16 -4.49 4.54
C PRO A 85 11.71 -5.92 4.56
N GLY A 86 11.33 -6.70 3.55
CA GLY A 86 11.71 -8.10 3.42
C GLY A 86 11.02 -8.78 2.23
N PRO A 87 11.37 -10.04 1.94
CA PRO A 87 10.67 -10.79 0.90
C PRO A 87 9.20 -10.99 1.27
N LEU A 88 8.32 -10.97 0.26
CA LEU A 88 6.92 -11.36 0.41
C LEU A 88 6.87 -12.89 0.65
N LEU A 89 6.81 -13.29 1.93
CA LEU A 89 6.78 -14.68 2.37
C LEU A 89 5.50 -14.93 3.18
N PHE A 90 4.49 -15.45 2.52
CA PHE A 90 3.20 -15.81 3.12
C PHE A 90 2.61 -17.03 2.40
N PRO A 91 1.70 -17.78 3.04
CA PRO A 91 0.92 -18.79 2.35
C PRO A 91 0.13 -18.17 1.19
N ILE A 92 -0.01 -18.91 0.09
CA ILE A 92 -0.90 -18.51 -1.00
C ILE A 92 -2.31 -18.99 -0.63
N ASP A 93 -3.08 -18.09 -0.02
CA ASP A 93 -4.46 -18.32 0.40
C ASP A 93 -5.31 -17.04 0.21
N THR A 94 -6.53 -17.07 0.73
CA THR A 94 -7.50 -15.97 0.62
C THR A 94 -7.69 -15.19 1.92
N SER A 95 -6.90 -15.44 2.95
CA SER A 95 -7.15 -14.95 4.31
C SER A 95 -5.92 -14.39 5.01
N THR A 96 -4.72 -14.64 4.51
CA THR A 96 -3.50 -14.09 5.08
C THR A 96 -3.45 -12.59 4.81
N PRO A 97 -3.44 -11.74 5.84
CA PRO A 97 -3.29 -10.30 5.64
C PRO A 97 -1.84 -9.98 5.26
N VAL A 98 -1.66 -9.16 4.22
CA VAL A 98 -0.36 -8.83 3.66
C VAL A 98 -0.08 -7.34 3.80
N ALA A 99 0.95 -7.01 4.57
CA ALA A 99 1.51 -5.67 4.63
C ALA A 99 2.65 -5.58 3.61
N TRP A 100 2.61 -4.58 2.74
CA TRP A 100 3.51 -4.50 1.59
C TRP A 100 3.81 -3.06 1.18
N ALA A 101 4.87 -2.91 0.40
CA ALA A 101 5.23 -1.65 -0.22
C ALA A 101 5.69 -1.86 -1.67
N ALA A 102 5.48 -0.83 -2.49
CA ALA A 102 6.07 -0.70 -3.81
C ALA A 102 6.81 0.63 -3.95
N TYR A 103 7.96 0.59 -4.62
CA TYR A 103 8.82 1.75 -4.86
C TYR A 103 9.24 1.80 -6.31
N ALA A 104 9.22 3.00 -6.90
CA ALA A 104 9.57 3.18 -8.31
C ALA A 104 11.04 2.84 -8.62
N ASN A 105 11.95 2.94 -7.64
CA ASN A 105 13.36 2.57 -7.76
C ASN A 105 14.04 2.46 -6.38
N GLU A 106 15.29 1.99 -6.36
CA GLU A 106 16.07 1.74 -5.14
C GLU A 106 16.38 3.03 -4.36
N GLN A 107 16.57 4.15 -5.05
CA GLN A 107 16.82 5.44 -4.39
C GLN A 107 15.61 5.87 -3.55
N ILE A 108 14.40 5.75 -4.09
CA ILE A 108 13.16 6.04 -3.36
C ILE A 108 12.96 5.02 -2.23
N ALA A 109 13.21 3.74 -2.49
CA ALA A 109 13.08 2.69 -1.49
C ALA A 109 13.98 2.95 -0.28
N ALA A 110 15.27 3.24 -0.49
CA ALA A 110 16.20 3.58 0.58
C ALA A 110 15.74 4.79 1.39
N GLN A 111 15.37 5.89 0.73
CA GLN A 111 14.91 7.09 1.41
C GLN A 111 13.65 6.88 2.27
N LEU A 112 12.73 6.04 1.82
CA LEU A 112 11.49 5.78 2.55
C LEU A 112 11.68 4.74 3.66
N ARG A 113 12.47 3.69 3.44
CA ARG A 113 12.81 2.70 4.48
C ARG A 113 13.42 3.37 5.71
N ASP A 114 14.31 4.35 5.52
CA ASP A 114 14.92 5.12 6.61
C ASP A 114 13.92 5.97 7.41
N ARG A 115 12.76 6.28 6.82
CA ARG A 115 11.70 7.09 7.43
C ARG A 115 10.55 6.25 7.98
N LEU A 116 10.54 4.94 7.71
CA LEU A 116 9.47 4.07 8.17
C LEU A 116 9.47 4.01 9.70
N PRO A 117 8.33 4.28 10.35
CA PRO A 117 8.22 4.04 11.77
C PRO A 117 8.31 2.55 12.06
N LYS A 118 8.68 2.19 13.30
CA LYS A 118 8.56 0.81 13.76
C LYS A 118 7.09 0.42 13.75
N LEU A 119 6.77 -0.65 13.01
CA LEU A 119 5.44 -1.25 13.03
C LEU A 119 5.30 -2.13 14.29
N PRO A 120 4.09 -2.24 14.86
CA PRO A 120 3.77 -3.23 15.89
C PRO A 120 4.20 -4.64 15.44
N THR A 121 4.76 -5.43 16.38
CA THR A 121 5.08 -6.86 16.19
C THR A 121 4.05 -7.74 16.84
#